data_AF-A0A833H3V5-F1
#
_entry.id   AF-A0A833H3V5-F1
#
_cell.length_a   1.000
_cell.length_b   1.000
_cell.length_c   1.000
_cell.angle_alpha   90.00
_cell.angle_beta   90.00
_cell.angle_gamma   90.00
#
_symmetry.space_group_name_H-M   'P 1'
#
loop_
_entity.id
_entity.type
_entity.pdbx_description
1 polymer ?
#
loop_
_entity_poly.entity_id
_entity_poly.type
_entity_poly.pdbx_seq_one_letter_code
_entity_poly.pdbx_strand_id
1 'polypeptide(L)'
;MAQERIELIRKGNEAFNNGDFSLARDCFIKAGYGDGLIRLGDYYMYEKRLPLLAYGYYRKAGASDKIEDLHRRMVSALGEWIGQDKLKPEFQARNHPQARYVGTDADGMVRVPVSGDLMRRARQILDSK
;
A
#
# COMPACT_ATOMS: atom_id res chain seq x y z
N MET A 1 23.79 9.06 -22.52
CA MET A 1 23.05 8.49 -21.37
C MET A 1 21.67 9.12 -21.19
N ALA A 2 21.54 10.43 -20.99
CA ALA A 2 20.23 11.05 -20.76
C ALA A 2 19.25 10.89 -21.95
N GLN A 3 19.74 11.08 -23.18
CA GLN A 3 18.92 10.95 -24.40
C GLN A 3 18.39 9.52 -24.61
N GLU A 4 19.26 8.51 -24.50
CA GLU A 4 18.86 7.09 -24.61
C GLU A 4 17.81 6.72 -23.56
N ARG A 5 17.96 7.21 -22.32
CA ARG A 5 16.97 7.01 -21.27
C ARG A 5 15.61 7.63 -21.64
N ILE A 6 15.59 8.85 -22.18
CA ILE A 6 14.35 9.54 -22.58
C ILE A 6 13.66 8.76 -23.71
N GLU A 7 14.40 8.29 -24.70
CA GLU A 7 13.87 7.50 -25.81
C GLU A 7 13.27 6.17 -25.34
N LEU A 8 13.93 5.48 -24.40
CA LEU A 8 13.40 4.27 -23.78
C LEU A 8 12.10 4.55 -23.01
N ILE A 9 12.03 5.67 -22.28
CA ILE A 9 10.81 6.06 -21.56
C ILE A 9 9.67 6.34 -22.54
N ARG A 10 9.93 7.09 -23.63
CA ARG A 10 8.93 7.38 -24.65
C ARG A 10 8.40 6.09 -25.29
N LYS A 11 9.30 5.21 -25.72
CA LYS A 11 8.96 3.91 -26.31
C LYS A 11 8.17 3.04 -25.32
N GLY A 12 8.57 3.01 -24.06
CA GLY A 12 7.88 2.25 -23.02
C GLY A 12 6.48 2.78 -22.76
N ASN A 13 6.29 4.10 -22.75
CA ASN A 13 4.99 4.74 -22.60
C ASN A 13 4.07 4.44 -23.79
N GLU A 14 4.58 4.50 -25.02
CA GLU A 14 3.83 4.13 -26.24
C GLU A 14 3.42 2.66 -26.20
N ALA A 15 4.34 1.76 -25.88
CA ALA A 15 4.05 0.33 -25.73
C ALA A 15 2.98 0.07 -24.66
N PHE A 16 3.07 0.74 -23.50
CA PHE A 16 2.09 0.61 -22.41
C PHE A 16 0.70 1.05 -22.88
N ASN A 17 0.60 2.20 -23.53
CA ASN A 17 -0.67 2.74 -24.01
C ASN A 17 -1.31 1.84 -25.08
N ASN A 18 -0.49 1.13 -25.86
CA ASN A 18 -0.94 0.15 -26.86
C ASN A 18 -1.25 -1.23 -26.27
N GLY A 19 -1.06 -1.43 -24.96
CA GLY A 19 -1.28 -2.72 -24.28
C GLY A 19 -0.14 -3.74 -24.46
N ASP A 20 0.99 -3.35 -25.07
CA ASP A 20 2.19 -4.18 -25.14
C ASP A 20 2.99 -4.05 -23.82
N PHE A 21 2.48 -4.68 -22.77
CA PHE A 21 3.07 -4.62 -21.44
C PHE A 21 4.44 -5.31 -21.34
N SER A 22 4.75 -6.24 -22.25
CA SER A 22 6.06 -6.90 -22.28
C SER A 22 7.13 -5.91 -22.76
N LEU A 23 6.87 -5.23 -23.89
CA LEU A 23 7.79 -4.22 -24.39
C LEU A 23 7.89 -3.02 -23.43
N ALA A 24 6.78 -2.59 -22.84
CA ALA A 24 6.78 -1.53 -21.83
C ALA A 24 7.67 -1.87 -20.64
N ARG A 25 7.56 -3.10 -20.11
CA ARG A 25 8.42 -3.61 -19.03
C ARG A 25 9.88 -3.50 -19.39
N ASP A 26 10.28 -4.03 -20.53
CA ASP A 26 11.69 -4.11 -20.90
C ASP A 26 12.29 -2.70 -21.05
N CYS A 27 11.51 -1.76 -21.63
CA CYS A 27 11.89 -0.35 -21.71
C CYS A 27 12.05 0.29 -20.32
N PHE A 28 11.07 0.14 -19.42
CA PHE A 28 11.12 0.75 -18.09
C PHE A 28 12.21 0.17 -17.21
N ILE A 29 12.46 -1.14 -17.31
CA ILE A 29 13.55 -1.82 -16.61
C ILE A 29 14.90 -1.27 -17.07
N LYS A 30 15.12 -1.18 -18.40
CA LYS A 30 16.37 -0.67 -18.97
C LYS A 30 16.60 0.81 -18.65
N ALA A 31 15.53 1.62 -18.65
CA ALA A 31 15.59 3.05 -18.35
C ALA A 31 15.69 3.37 -16.84
N GLY A 32 15.48 2.39 -15.96
CA GLY A 32 15.32 2.64 -14.52
C GLY A 32 14.16 3.58 -14.22
N TYR A 33 13.05 3.49 -14.96
CA TYR A 33 11.93 4.42 -14.85
C TYR A 33 10.90 3.96 -13.81
N GLY A 34 11.03 4.48 -12.59
CA GLY A 34 10.21 4.11 -11.43
C GLY A 34 8.70 4.24 -11.68
N ASP A 35 8.25 5.39 -12.21
CA ASP A 35 6.82 5.62 -12.47
C ASP A 35 6.23 4.60 -13.45
N GLY A 36 6.98 4.24 -14.50
CA GLY A 36 6.58 3.22 -15.46
C GLY A 36 6.45 1.83 -14.83
N LEU A 37 7.38 1.47 -13.93
CA LEU A 37 7.30 0.24 -13.15
C LEU A 37 6.11 0.25 -12.18
N ILE A 38 5.81 1.39 -11.54
CA ILE A 38 4.62 1.55 -10.70
C ILE A 38 3.35 1.35 -11.52
N ARG A 39 3.24 1.94 -12.72
CA ARG A 39 2.09 1.74 -13.62
C ARG A 39 1.90 0.28 -14.03
N LEU A 40 2.98 -0.45 -14.32
CA LEU A 40 2.91 -1.90 -14.56
C LEU A 40 2.46 -2.66 -13.31
N GLY A 41 2.99 -2.27 -12.13
CA GLY A 41 2.54 -2.82 -10.86
C GLY A 41 1.04 -2.63 -10.63
N ASP A 42 0.53 -1.42 -10.86
CA ASP A 42 -0.89 -1.09 -10.72
C ASP A 42 -1.75 -1.88 -11.72
N TYR A 43 -1.32 -2.05 -12.97
CA TYR A 43 -1.99 -2.90 -13.94
C TYR A 43 -2.10 -4.35 -13.44
N TYR A 44 -1.01 -4.95 -12.97
CA TYR A 44 -1.06 -6.31 -12.45
C TYR A 44 -1.85 -6.42 -11.15
N MET A 45 -1.81 -5.40 -10.29
CA MET A 45 -2.53 -5.38 -9.02
C MET A 45 -4.05 -5.31 -9.23
N TYR A 46 -4.52 -4.36 -10.04
CA TYR A 46 -5.93 -4.01 -10.09
C TYR A 46 -6.65 -4.64 -11.29
N GLU A 47 -6.04 -4.61 -12.48
CA GLU A 47 -6.66 -5.15 -13.70
C GLU A 47 -6.52 -6.67 -13.78
N LYS A 48 -5.33 -7.20 -13.46
CA LYS A 48 -5.07 -8.66 -13.50
C LYS A 48 -5.31 -9.37 -12.18
N ARG A 49 -5.43 -8.63 -11.07
CA ARG A 49 -5.59 -9.20 -9.72
C ARG A 49 -4.47 -10.19 -9.38
N LEU A 50 -3.25 -9.86 -9.79
CA LEU A 50 -2.02 -10.63 -9.57
C LEU A 50 -1.09 -9.84 -8.59
N PRO A 51 -1.42 -9.76 -7.30
CA PRO A 51 -0.69 -8.95 -6.32
C PRO A 51 0.77 -9.37 -6.16
N LEU A 52 1.07 -10.68 -6.26
CA LEU A 52 2.45 -11.17 -6.17
C LEU A 52 3.32 -10.72 -7.35
N LEU A 53 2.73 -10.59 -8.54
CA LEU A 53 3.43 -10.06 -9.70
C LEU A 53 3.63 -8.54 -9.56
N ALA A 54 2.60 -7.82 -9.08
CA ALA A 54 2.68 -6.39 -8.79
C ALA A 54 3.78 -6.06 -7.77
N TYR A 55 3.97 -6.90 -6.75
CA TYR A 55 5.04 -6.75 -5.76
C TYR A 55 6.42 -6.59 -6.39
N GLY A 56 6.76 -7.43 -7.38
CA GLY A 56 8.06 -7.38 -8.07
C GLY A 56 8.32 -6.02 -8.73
N TYR A 57 7.28 -5.43 -9.32
CA TYR A 57 7.35 -4.10 -9.93
C TYR A 57 7.50 -2.98 -8.90
N TYR A 58 6.70 -2.99 -7.82
CA TYR A 58 6.82 -2.01 -6.74
C TYR A 58 8.18 -2.06 -6.06
N ARG A 59 8.70 -3.27 -5.83
CA ARG A 59 10.04 -3.47 -5.26
C ARG A 59 11.12 -2.87 -6.15
N LYS A 60 11.06 -3.11 -7.45
CA LYS A 60 12.03 -2.57 -8.41
C LYS A 60 11.93 -1.04 -8.57
N ALA A 61 10.74 -0.47 -8.36
CA ALA A 61 10.51 0.97 -8.38
C ALA A 61 10.87 1.68 -7.05
N GLY A 62 11.14 0.94 -5.98
CA GLY A 62 11.33 1.52 -4.64
C GLY A 62 10.05 2.08 -4.01
N ALA A 63 8.87 1.61 -4.43
CA ALA A 63 7.58 2.11 -3.97
C ALA A 63 7.17 1.51 -2.61
N SER A 64 7.87 1.89 -1.54
CA SER A 64 7.69 1.36 -0.18
C SER A 64 6.25 1.40 0.31
N ASP A 65 5.53 2.51 0.07
CA ASP A 65 4.14 2.67 0.49
C ASP A 65 3.21 1.60 -0.11
N LYS A 66 3.42 1.27 -1.40
CA LYS A 66 2.64 0.23 -2.09
C LYS A 66 3.01 -1.17 -1.60
N ILE A 67 4.28 -1.39 -1.28
CA ILE A 67 4.76 -2.65 -0.71
C ILE A 67 4.16 -2.87 0.68
N GLU A 68 4.14 -1.84 1.52
CA GLU A 68 3.56 -1.90 2.87
C GLU A 68 2.06 -2.16 2.83
N ASP A 69 1.32 -1.47 1.94
CA ASP A 69 -0.10 -1.73 1.72
C ASP A 69 -0.36 -3.17 1.27
N LEU A 70 0.45 -3.69 0.34
CA LEU A 70 0.34 -5.06 -0.13
C LEU A 70 0.63 -6.08 0.99
N HIS A 71 1.65 -5.86 1.81
CA HIS A 71 1.95 -6.68 2.99
C HIS A 71 0.78 -6.68 3.98
N ARG A 72 0.22 -5.51 4.31
CA ARG A 72 -0.94 -5.39 5.20
C ARG A 72 -2.12 -6.20 4.67
N ARG A 73 -2.43 -6.09 3.38
CA ARG A 73 -3.54 -6.84 2.75
C ARG A 73 -3.30 -8.35 2.83
N MET A 74 -2.08 -8.82 2.54
CA MET A 74 -1.75 -10.25 2.61
C MET A 74 -1.85 -10.79 4.03
N VAL A 75 -1.31 -10.09 5.03
CA VAL A 75 -1.41 -10.50 6.44
C VAL A 75 -2.88 -10.50 6.91
N SER A 76 -3.67 -9.52 6.48
CA SER A 76 -5.09 -9.44 6.84
C SER A 76 -5.88 -10.61 6.26
N ALA A 77 -5.72 -10.90 4.97
CA ALA A 77 -6.36 -12.04 4.30
C ALA A 77 -5.93 -13.38 4.91
N LEU A 78 -4.65 -13.50 5.27
CA LEU A 78 -4.15 -14.68 5.98
C LEU A 78 -4.80 -14.81 7.36
N GLY A 79 -4.92 -13.71 8.11
CA GLY A 79 -5.58 -13.67 9.42
C GLY A 79 -7.05 -14.07 9.37
N GLU A 80 -7.77 -13.65 8.33
CA GLU A 80 -9.14 -14.10 8.07
C GLU A 80 -9.21 -15.61 7.86
N TRP A 81 -8.22 -16.20 7.20
CA TRP A 81 -8.20 -17.64 6.94
C TRP A 81 -7.82 -18.46 8.18
N ILE A 82 -6.80 -18.06 8.93
CA ILE A 82 -6.26 -18.88 10.04
C ILE A 82 -6.90 -18.59 11.41
N GLY A 83 -7.74 -17.55 11.49
CA GLY A 83 -8.32 -17.05 12.74
C GLY A 83 -7.57 -15.82 13.28
N GLN A 84 -8.30 -14.73 13.51
CA GLN A 84 -7.75 -13.44 13.97
C GLN A 84 -7.10 -13.54 15.36
N ASP A 85 -7.48 -14.55 16.16
CA ASP A 85 -6.89 -14.87 17.47
C ASP A 85 -5.44 -15.38 17.36
N LYS A 86 -5.00 -15.80 16.18
CA LYS A 86 -3.63 -16.26 15.91
C LYS A 86 -2.67 -15.13 15.52
N LEU A 87 -3.20 -13.96 15.18
CA LEU A 87 -2.36 -12.78 14.91
C LEU A 87 -1.97 -12.12 16.21
N LYS A 88 -0.67 -11.81 16.38
CA LYS A 88 -0.23 -11.10 17.59
C LYS A 88 -0.89 -9.70 17.68
N PRO A 89 -1.20 -9.21 18.89
CA PRO A 89 -1.92 -7.94 19.07
C PRO A 89 -1.25 -6.74 18.37
N GLU A 90 0.08 -6.72 18.27
CA GLU A 90 0.84 -5.70 17.55
C GLU A 90 0.53 -5.63 16.04
N PHE A 91 0.16 -6.74 15.41
CA PHE A 91 -0.27 -6.77 14.01
C PHE A 91 -1.73 -6.32 13.85
N GLN A 92 -2.59 -6.66 14.82
CA GLN A 92 -3.98 -6.18 14.84
C GLN A 92 -4.04 -4.65 14.95
N ALA A 93 -3.18 -4.05 15.78
CA ALA A 93 -3.12 -2.59 15.97
C ALA A 93 -2.59 -1.82 14.74
N ARG A 94 -1.74 -2.43 13.90
CA ARG A 94 -1.23 -1.83 12.65
C ARG A 94 -2.13 -2.07 11.44
N ASN A 95 -2.87 -3.18 11.43
CA ASN A 95 -3.80 -3.53 10.35
C ASN A 95 -5.18 -2.91 10.52
N HIS A 96 -5.52 -2.41 11.70
CA HIS A 96 -6.59 -1.42 11.78
C HIS A 96 -6.15 -0.21 10.98
N PRO A 97 -6.91 0.27 9.99
CA PRO A 97 -6.72 1.63 9.55
C PRO A 97 -6.87 2.47 10.81
N GLN A 98 -5.77 3.06 11.33
CA GLN A 98 -5.92 4.26 12.13
C GLN A 98 -6.75 5.15 11.25
N ALA A 99 -8.02 5.25 11.63
CA ALA A 99 -9.03 5.81 10.79
C ALA A 99 -8.53 7.19 10.41
N ARG A 100 -8.21 7.38 9.13
CA ARG A 100 -8.22 8.70 8.49
C ARG A 100 -9.66 9.26 8.44
N TYR A 101 -10.55 8.78 9.31
CA TYR A 101 -11.95 9.13 9.41
C TYR A 101 -12.11 10.02 10.64
N VAL A 102 -12.21 11.31 10.36
CA VAL A 102 -12.59 12.35 11.30
C VAL A 102 -14.12 12.40 11.29
N GLY A 103 -14.77 11.40 11.89
CA GLY A 103 -16.22 11.39 12.06
C GLY A 103 -16.62 12.21 13.28
N THR A 104 -17.78 12.85 13.24
CA THR A 104 -18.38 13.48 14.43
C THR A 104 -19.20 12.45 15.21
N ASP A 105 -19.20 12.52 16.55
CA ASP A 105 -20.10 11.73 17.37
C ASP A 105 -21.54 12.26 17.30
N ALA A 106 -22.46 11.64 18.05
CA ALA A 106 -23.87 12.01 18.10
C ALA A 106 -24.09 13.46 18.56
N ASP A 107 -23.10 14.04 19.24
CA ASP A 107 -23.11 15.42 19.74
C ASP A 107 -22.42 16.39 18.76
N GLY A 108 -22.03 15.91 17.57
CA GLY A 108 -21.35 16.72 16.56
C GLY A 108 -19.86 16.96 16.84
N MET A 109 -19.28 16.32 17.85
CA MET A 109 -17.88 16.52 18.22
C MET A 109 -16.95 15.62 17.40
N VAL A 110 -15.86 16.20 16.92
CA VAL A 110 -14.86 15.49 16.12
C VAL A 110 -14.21 14.38 16.94
N ARG A 111 -14.35 13.13 16.51
CA ARG A 111 -13.61 12.00 17.08
C ARG A 111 -12.20 11.97 16.53
N VAL A 112 -11.24 12.26 17.40
CA VAL A 112 -9.82 12.03 17.14
C VAL A 112 -9.41 10.63 17.59
N PRO A 113 -8.66 9.87 16.79
CA PRO A 113 -8.12 8.59 17.23
C PRO A 113 -7.08 8.83 18.32
N VAL A 114 -7.35 8.33 19.52
CA VAL A 114 -6.43 8.37 20.67
C VAL A 114 -5.77 7.00 20.82
N SER A 115 -4.47 6.95 21.12
CA SER A 115 -3.77 5.69 21.34
C SER A 115 -4.36 4.93 22.55
N GLY A 116 -4.34 3.60 22.49
CA GLY A 116 -4.83 2.76 23.59
C GLY A 116 -4.13 3.02 24.93
N ASP A 117 -2.86 3.42 24.89
CA ASP A 117 -2.10 3.81 26.08
C ASP A 117 -2.61 5.10 26.72
N LEU A 118 -2.94 6.12 25.91
CA LEU A 118 -3.53 7.35 26.43
C LEU A 118 -4.90 7.08 27.05
N MET A 119 -5.73 6.25 26.40
CA MET A 119 -7.06 5.90 26.90
C MET A 119 -6.98 5.17 28.25
N ARG A 120 -6.02 4.24 28.40
CA ARG A 120 -5.77 3.55 29.68
C ARG A 120 -5.36 4.50 30.79
N ARG A 121 -4.43 5.44 30.50
CA ARG A 121 -4.01 6.45 31.48
C ARG A 121 -5.14 7.40 31.86
N ALA A 122 -5.92 7.86 30.89
CA ALA A 122 -7.08 8.72 31.15
C ALA A 122 -8.09 8.05 32.08
N ARG A 123 -8.35 6.75 31.86
CA ARG A 123 -9.26 5.98 32.71
C ARG A 123 -8.76 5.82 34.13
N GLN A 124 -7.47 5.50 34.31
CA GLN A 124 -6.84 5.45 35.64
C GLN A 124 -6.97 6.78 36.40
N ILE A 125 -6.86 7.92 35.71
CA ILE A 125 -7.02 9.24 36.33
C ILE A 125 -8.48 9.47 36.77
N LEU A 126 -9.45 9.10 35.93
CA LEU A 126 -10.87 9.25 36.24
C LEU A 126 -11.32 8.32 37.38
N ASP A 127 -10.81 7.09 37.41
CA ASP A 127 -11.12 6.09 38.44
C ASP A 127 -10.39 6.38 39.77
N SER A 128 -9.40 7.29 39.76
CA SER A 128 -8.66 7.75 40.95
C SER A 128 -9.26 8.98 41.64
N LYS A 129 -10.40 9.48 41.15
CA LYS A 129 -11.18 10.56 41.76
C LYS A 129 -12.45 10.01 42.41
#